data_AF-A0A5K1CY72-F1
#
_entry.id   AF-A0A5K1CY72-F1
#
_cell.length_a   1.000
_cell.length_b   1.000
_cell.length_c   1.000
_cell.angle_alpha   90.00
_cell.angle_beta   90.00
_cell.angle_gamma   90.00
#
_symmetry.space_group_name_H-M   'P 1'
#
loop_
_entity.id
_entity.type
_entity.pdbx_description
1 polymer ?
#
loop_
_entity_poly.entity_id
_entity_poly.type
_entity_poly.pdbx_seq_one_letter_code
_entity_poly.pdbx_strand_id
1 'polypeptide(L)'
;AIVHVVEIDPVVIKASIQAMGFPSHSTKNASSGSLNSMDPLDQVLWGGLHERLSLYEADAEGFVVKRAAEMSSPFYDLVFVDAYDGDDLFPRKLWNADGPFLKALATILHPDHGTVVVNLHADTDSLTKCTSPLFHPLLPMGRHVYQVCKAYKQVLEEDSGAGGSVLSFSVSSPWVQNISLVICRGFKATTMTENRSLILNTLLSSSQDVENLLKLPFPCIQYLKNGFLLIDSL
;
A
#
# COMPACT_ATOMS: atom_id res chain seq x y z
N ALA A 1 11.96 -7.61 9.97
CA ALA A 1 11.31 -7.51 8.67
C ALA A 1 12.39 -7.37 7.59
N ILE A 2 12.24 -8.08 6.47
CA ILE A 2 13.00 -7.84 5.25
C ILE A 2 12.13 -6.91 4.39
N VAL A 3 12.72 -5.89 3.78
CA VAL A 3 12.02 -4.85 3.03
C VAL A 3 12.60 -4.80 1.63
N HIS A 4 11.73 -4.96 0.63
CA HIS A 4 12.07 -4.76 -0.77
C HIS A 4 11.45 -3.45 -1.24
N VAL A 5 12.30 -2.54 -1.71
CA VAL A 5 11.91 -1.26 -2.29
C VAL A 5 12.09 -1.38 -3.80
N VAL A 6 11.08 -0.97 -4.57
CA VAL A 6 11.09 -1.05 -6.03
C VAL A 6 10.82 0.35 -6.57
N GLU A 7 11.78 0.89 -7.32
CA GLU A 7 11.70 2.22 -7.94
C GLU A 7 12.12 2.08 -9.40
N ILE A 8 11.39 2.71 -10.32
CA ILE A 8 11.64 2.61 -11.76
C ILE A 8 12.62 3.69 -12.25
N ASP A 9 12.64 4.85 -11.59
CA ASP A 9 13.45 5.99 -12.03
C ASP A 9 14.82 6.04 -11.31
N PRO A 10 15.93 5.78 -12.02
CA PRO A 10 17.27 5.87 -11.45
C PRO A 10 17.63 7.28 -10.95
N VAL A 11 16.99 8.33 -11.49
CA VAL A 11 17.20 9.72 -11.02
C VAL A 11 16.59 9.89 -9.62
N VAL A 12 15.40 9.36 -9.38
CA VAL A 12 14.74 9.36 -8.06
C VAL A 12 15.56 8.57 -7.05
N ILE A 13 16.07 7.39 -7.44
CA ILE A 13 16.96 6.58 -6.60
C ILE A 13 18.21 7.39 -6.22
N LYS A 14 18.87 7.97 -7.20
CA LYS A 14 20.10 8.76 -6.99
C LYS A 14 19.84 9.97 -6.09
N ALA A 15 18.76 10.71 -6.33
CA ALA A 15 18.37 11.84 -5.49
C ALA A 15 18.07 11.41 -4.05
N SER A 16 17.38 10.29 -3.87
CA SER A 16 17.05 9.76 -2.54
C SER A 16 18.32 9.37 -1.76
N ILE A 17 19.29 8.74 -2.41
CA ILE A 17 20.57 8.39 -1.80
C ILE A 17 21.39 9.65 -1.47
N GLN A 18 21.50 10.58 -2.41
CA GLN A 18 22.40 11.74 -2.29
C GLN A 18 21.85 12.88 -1.42
N ALA A 19 20.55 13.11 -1.43
CA ALA A 19 19.92 14.27 -0.79
C ALA A 19 19.05 13.90 0.41
N MET A 20 18.44 12.71 0.41
CA MET A 20 17.47 12.30 1.46
C MET A 20 18.05 11.28 2.44
N GLY A 21 19.31 10.86 2.25
CA GLY A 21 20.03 9.96 3.15
C GLY A 21 19.65 8.48 3.01
N PHE A 22 19.03 8.06 1.90
CA PHE A 22 18.71 6.65 1.66
C PHE A 22 20.00 5.80 1.56
N PRO A 23 20.05 4.60 2.16
CA PRO A 23 21.28 3.81 2.22
C PRO A 23 21.70 3.31 0.83
N SER A 24 22.87 3.75 0.37
CA SER A 24 23.39 3.44 -0.97
C SER A 24 23.63 1.95 -1.21
N HIS A 25 24.05 1.23 -0.16
CA HIS A 25 24.41 -0.18 -0.17
C HIS A 25 23.20 -1.14 -0.20
N SER A 26 21.98 -0.62 -0.08
CA SER A 26 20.76 -1.42 -0.28
C SER A 26 20.47 -1.70 -1.76
N THR A 27 21.17 -1.05 -2.69
CA THR A 27 20.92 -1.17 -4.15
C THR A 27 21.43 -2.50 -4.70
N LYS A 28 20.54 -3.33 -5.28
CA LYS A 28 20.88 -4.67 -5.80
C LYS A 28 21.34 -4.73 -7.26
N ASN A 29 21.25 -3.64 -8.02
CA ASN A 29 21.60 -3.60 -9.44
C ASN A 29 23.00 -3.06 -9.77
N ALA A 30 23.82 -2.72 -8.78
CA ALA A 30 25.19 -2.33 -9.04
C ALA A 30 26.05 -3.58 -9.27
N SER A 31 26.43 -3.81 -10.52
CA SER A 31 27.47 -4.77 -10.96
C SER A 31 28.88 -4.39 -10.49
N SER A 32 28.99 -3.77 -9.32
CA SER A 32 30.25 -3.44 -8.67
C SER A 32 30.32 -4.18 -7.34
N GLY A 33 31.22 -5.16 -7.28
CA GLY A 33 31.73 -5.70 -6.02
C GLY A 33 32.48 -4.62 -5.26
N SER A 34 31.73 -3.71 -4.64
CA SER A 34 32.26 -2.65 -3.81
C SER A 34 31.95 -3.01 -2.36
N LEU A 35 32.86 -3.81 -1.80
CA LEU A 35 33.16 -3.84 -0.37
C LEU A 35 33.71 -2.45 0.06
N ASN A 36 32.97 -1.38 -0.22
CA ASN A 36 33.29 -0.08 0.33
C ASN A 36 32.94 -0.15 1.80
N SER A 37 33.95 0.06 2.63
CA SER A 37 33.83 0.20 4.08
C SER A 37 32.61 1.04 4.42
N MET A 38 31.73 0.44 5.23
CA MET A 38 30.54 1.05 5.82
C MET A 38 30.80 2.51 6.19
N ASP A 39 29.99 3.44 5.68
CA ASP A 39 30.03 4.82 6.17
C ASP A 39 29.54 4.81 7.62
N PRO A 40 30.35 5.25 8.61
CA PRO A 40 29.90 5.36 10.00
C PRO A 40 28.60 6.17 10.14
N LEU A 41 28.34 7.09 9.21
CA LEU A 41 27.10 7.86 9.15
C LEU A 41 25.88 6.97 8.88
N ASP A 42 25.99 5.99 7.97
CA ASP A 42 24.91 5.06 7.64
C ASP A 42 24.56 4.16 8.84
N GLN A 43 25.56 3.79 9.65
CA GLN A 43 25.35 3.03 10.88
C GLN A 43 24.56 3.84 11.92
N VAL A 44 24.90 5.12 12.07
CA VAL A 44 24.23 6.04 13.00
C VAL A 44 22.81 6.37 12.55
N LEU A 45 22.61 6.63 11.24
CA LEU A 45 21.32 7.02 10.69
C LEU A 45 20.32 5.87 10.63
N TRP A 46 20.77 4.68 10.24
CA TRP A 46 19.87 3.56 9.95
C TRP A 46 19.90 2.44 11.00
N GLY A 47 20.82 2.46 11.96
CA GLY A 47 20.83 1.53 13.10
C GLY A 47 20.77 0.05 12.69
N GLY A 48 21.38 -0.33 11.56
CA GLY A 48 21.35 -1.69 11.01
C GLY A 48 20.11 -2.03 10.17
N LEU A 49 19.15 -1.11 9.97
CA LEU A 49 17.99 -1.33 9.09
C LEU A 49 18.38 -1.62 7.64
N HIS A 50 19.48 -1.03 7.21
CA HIS A 50 19.98 -1.11 5.86
C HIS A 50 20.35 -2.54 5.41
N GLU A 51 20.73 -3.42 6.35
CA GLU A 51 21.02 -4.83 6.07
C GLU A 51 19.77 -5.61 5.64
N ARG A 52 18.58 -5.10 6.01
CA ARG A 52 17.28 -5.70 5.73
C ARG A 52 16.53 -4.98 4.62
N LEU A 53 17.11 -3.91 4.06
CA LEU A 53 16.56 -3.12 2.96
C LEU A 53 17.23 -3.52 1.66
N SER A 54 16.42 -3.79 0.64
CA SER A 54 16.89 -4.10 -0.70
C SER A 54 16.16 -3.26 -1.73
N LEU A 55 16.88 -2.34 -2.35
CA LEU A 55 16.40 -1.48 -3.41
C LEU A 55 16.64 -2.13 -4.78
N TYR A 56 15.57 -2.22 -5.55
CA TYR A 56 15.55 -2.72 -6.92
C TYR A 56 15.18 -1.57 -7.86
N GLU A 57 16.09 -1.24 -8.77
CA GLU A 57 15.77 -0.39 -9.91
C GLU A 57 15.01 -1.26 -10.93
N ALA A 58 13.68 -1.22 -10.88
CA ALA A 58 12.83 -2.07 -11.68
C ALA A 58 11.42 -1.52 -11.79
N ASP A 59 10.72 -1.94 -12.84
CA ASP A 59 9.28 -1.78 -12.93
C ASP A 59 8.56 -2.65 -11.89
N ALA A 60 7.60 -2.06 -11.16
CA ALA A 60 6.85 -2.75 -10.10
C ALA A 60 6.05 -3.96 -10.60
N GLU A 61 5.44 -3.87 -11.79
CA GLU A 61 4.74 -5.01 -12.39
C GLU A 61 5.71 -6.14 -12.74
N GLY A 62 6.81 -5.81 -13.41
CA GLY A 62 7.86 -6.78 -13.72
C GLY A 62 8.42 -7.46 -12.46
N PHE A 63 8.67 -6.69 -11.40
CA PHE A 63 9.19 -7.22 -10.13
C PHE A 63 8.20 -8.19 -9.47
N VAL A 64 6.94 -7.78 -9.31
CA VAL A 64 5.90 -8.60 -8.65
C VAL A 64 5.61 -9.87 -9.45
N VAL A 65 5.50 -9.77 -10.78
CA VAL A 65 5.28 -10.94 -11.67
C VAL A 65 6.45 -11.92 -11.59
N LYS A 66 7.69 -11.43 -11.64
CA LYS A 66 8.87 -12.28 -11.48
C LYS A 66 8.87 -12.97 -10.12
N ARG A 67 8.53 -12.23 -9.06
CA ARG A 67 8.49 -12.76 -7.70
C ARG A 67 7.43 -13.84 -7.52
N ALA A 68 6.25 -13.65 -8.11
CA ALA A 68 5.16 -14.63 -8.11
C ALA A 68 5.53 -15.92 -8.84
N ALA A 69 6.37 -15.84 -9.87
CA ALA A 69 6.86 -17.02 -10.62
C ALA A 69 7.96 -17.80 -9.88
N GLU A 70 8.65 -17.18 -8.92
CA GLU A 70 9.72 -17.81 -8.14
C GLU A 70 9.13 -18.75 -7.07
N MET A 71 9.27 -20.06 -7.26
CA MET A 71 8.66 -21.13 -6.43
C MET A 71 9.10 -21.16 -4.95
N SER A 72 10.11 -20.37 -4.57
CA SER A 72 10.64 -20.29 -3.20
C SER A 72 10.56 -18.88 -2.60
N SER A 73 9.83 -17.96 -3.25
CA SER A 73 9.65 -16.61 -2.73
C SER A 73 8.81 -16.64 -1.46
N PRO A 74 9.31 -16.11 -0.33
CA PRO A 74 8.47 -15.86 0.83
C PRO A 74 7.32 -14.91 0.45
N PHE A 75 6.18 -15.12 1.10
CA PHE A 75 5.06 -14.20 1.06
C PHE A 75 5.41 -12.85 1.70
N TYR A 76 4.71 -11.81 1.28
CA TYR A 76 4.73 -10.51 1.94
C TYR A 76 3.57 -10.38 2.92
N ASP A 77 3.88 -9.97 4.14
CA ASP A 77 2.89 -9.61 5.15
C ASP A 77 2.25 -8.24 4.84
N LEU A 78 3.08 -7.31 4.37
CA LEU A 78 2.70 -5.93 4.06
C LEU A 78 3.25 -5.54 2.68
N VAL A 79 2.41 -4.96 1.84
CA VAL A 79 2.81 -4.33 0.57
C VAL A 79 2.29 -2.89 0.57
N PHE A 80 3.19 -1.94 0.37
CA PHE A 80 2.86 -0.54 0.15
C PHE A 80 3.01 -0.22 -1.33
N VAL A 81 1.98 0.38 -1.92
CA VAL A 81 2.01 0.88 -3.29
C VAL A 81 1.87 2.39 -3.24
N ASP A 82 2.98 3.08 -3.45
CA ASP A 82 3.07 4.53 -3.49
C ASP A 82 3.78 4.90 -4.80
N ALA A 83 2.99 5.02 -5.86
CA ALA A 83 3.52 5.14 -7.22
C ALA A 83 2.60 5.98 -8.09
N TYR A 84 3.17 6.99 -8.74
CA TYR A 84 2.47 7.92 -9.61
C TYR A 84 3.25 8.05 -10.92
N ASP A 85 2.55 8.31 -12.02
CA ASP A 85 3.20 8.71 -13.25
C ASP A 85 3.58 10.20 -13.25
N GLY A 86 4.15 10.67 -14.35
CA GLY A 86 4.58 12.07 -14.47
C GLY A 86 3.44 13.09 -14.45
N ASP A 87 2.18 12.64 -14.56
CA ASP A 87 0.98 13.47 -14.53
C ASP A 87 0.23 13.37 -13.18
N ASP A 88 0.89 12.82 -12.15
CA ASP A 88 0.33 12.64 -10.80
C ASP A 88 -0.87 11.67 -10.76
N LEU A 89 -0.93 10.73 -11.72
CA LEU A 89 -1.98 9.72 -11.80
C LEU A 89 -1.48 8.36 -11.34
N PHE A 90 -2.37 7.62 -10.66
CA PHE A 90 -2.08 6.24 -10.26
C PHE A 90 -2.06 5.33 -11.52
N PRO A 91 -0.89 4.73 -11.88
CA PRO A 91 -0.72 4.12 -13.19
C PRO A 91 -1.67 2.96 -13.45
N ARG A 92 -2.38 2.96 -14.59
CA ARG A 92 -3.39 1.94 -14.94
C ARG A 92 -2.89 0.50 -14.82
N LYS A 93 -1.63 0.23 -15.13
CA LYS A 93 -1.00 -1.10 -15.00
C LYS A 93 -1.06 -1.64 -13.56
N LEU A 94 -1.01 -0.77 -12.55
CA LEU A 94 -0.99 -1.13 -11.13
C LEU A 94 -2.39 -1.35 -10.53
N TRP A 95 -3.46 -1.14 -11.29
CA TRP A 95 -4.84 -1.37 -10.83
C TRP A 95 -5.77 -1.96 -11.88
N ASN A 96 -5.22 -2.48 -12.97
CA ASN A 96 -6.02 -3.27 -13.91
C ASN A 96 -6.37 -4.62 -13.28
N ALA A 97 -7.66 -4.86 -13.01
CA ALA A 97 -8.15 -6.12 -12.43
C ALA A 97 -7.73 -7.35 -13.27
N ASP A 98 -7.74 -7.20 -14.60
CA ASP A 98 -7.30 -8.25 -15.51
C ASP A 98 -5.79 -8.27 -15.76
N GLY A 99 -5.08 -7.26 -15.24
CA GLY A 99 -3.66 -7.05 -15.45
C GLY A 99 -2.78 -8.03 -14.66
N PRO A 100 -1.52 -8.23 -15.11
CA PRO A 100 -0.64 -9.19 -14.48
C PRO A 100 -0.16 -8.73 -13.10
N PHE A 101 -0.06 -7.41 -12.85
CA PHE A 101 0.32 -6.89 -11.53
C PHE A 101 -0.63 -7.36 -10.41
N LEU A 102 -1.92 -7.05 -10.48
CA LEU A 102 -2.86 -7.39 -9.41
C LEU A 102 -2.99 -8.90 -9.20
N LYS A 103 -2.98 -9.67 -10.29
CA LYS A 103 -3.02 -11.14 -10.23
C LYS A 103 -1.79 -11.71 -9.54
N ALA A 104 -0.60 -11.21 -9.87
CA ALA A 104 0.64 -11.63 -9.21
C ALA A 104 0.75 -11.10 -7.78
N LEU A 105 0.22 -9.91 -7.50
CA LEU A 105 0.19 -9.33 -6.15
C LEU A 105 -0.61 -10.22 -5.19
N ALA A 106 -1.77 -10.71 -5.62
CA ALA A 106 -2.61 -11.59 -4.82
C ALA A 106 -1.88 -12.86 -4.35
N THR A 107 -1.06 -13.44 -5.24
CA THR A 107 -0.34 -14.69 -4.96
C THR A 107 0.92 -14.51 -4.13
N ILE A 108 1.54 -13.33 -4.11
CA ILE A 108 2.72 -13.05 -3.27
C ILE A 108 2.35 -12.56 -1.87
N LEU A 109 1.09 -12.22 -1.61
CA LEU A 109 0.62 -11.81 -0.29
C LEU A 109 0.39 -13.02 0.61
N HIS A 110 0.69 -12.86 1.90
CA HIS A 110 0.44 -13.92 2.87
C HIS A 110 -1.07 -14.27 2.88
N PRO A 111 -1.45 -15.56 2.76
CA PRO A 111 -2.86 -15.95 2.64
C PRO A 111 -3.68 -15.61 3.89
N ASP A 112 -3.08 -15.65 5.07
CA ASP A 112 -3.82 -15.45 6.32
C ASP A 112 -3.89 -14.00 6.80
N HIS A 113 -2.90 -13.16 6.49
CA HIS A 113 -2.79 -11.81 7.08
C HIS A 113 -2.14 -10.78 6.15
N GLY A 114 -1.91 -11.15 4.88
CA GLY A 114 -1.34 -10.26 3.88
C GLY A 114 -2.20 -9.00 3.75
N THR A 115 -1.53 -7.85 3.79
CA THR A 115 -2.17 -6.54 3.72
C THR A 115 -1.53 -5.68 2.64
N VAL A 116 -2.35 -5.08 1.80
CA VAL A 116 -1.94 -4.09 0.81
C VAL A 116 -2.43 -2.72 1.25
N VAL A 117 -1.55 -1.74 1.19
CA VAL A 117 -1.87 -0.32 1.38
C VAL A 117 -1.48 0.43 0.12
N VAL A 118 -2.45 1.11 -0.50
CA VAL A 118 -2.24 1.91 -1.70
C VAL A 118 -2.45 3.37 -1.35
N ASN A 119 -1.45 4.20 -1.62
CA ASN A 119 -1.59 5.65 -1.54
C ASN A 119 -2.24 6.16 -2.84
N LEU A 120 -3.31 6.96 -2.71
CA LEU A 120 -4.05 7.55 -3.81
C LEU A 120 -4.26 9.03 -3.55
N HIS A 121 -4.13 9.87 -4.57
CA HIS A 121 -4.56 11.27 -4.47
C HIS A 121 -6.07 11.36 -4.63
N ALA A 122 -6.70 12.21 -3.82
CA ALA A 122 -8.13 12.43 -3.86
C ALA A 122 -8.52 13.11 -5.18
N ASP A 123 -9.35 12.44 -5.97
CA ASP A 123 -9.89 12.97 -7.21
C ASP A 123 -11.20 13.71 -6.93
N THR A 124 -11.16 15.04 -6.93
CA THR A 124 -12.38 15.85 -6.97
C THR A 124 -12.89 15.90 -8.41
N ASP A 125 -13.42 14.78 -8.91
CA ASP A 125 -14.18 14.81 -10.15
C ASP A 125 -15.35 15.79 -9.95
N SER A 126 -15.31 16.93 -10.62
CA SER A 126 -16.43 17.88 -10.64
C SER A 126 -17.64 17.19 -11.28
N LEU A 127 -18.52 16.63 -10.45
CA LEU A 127 -19.79 16.02 -10.83
C LEU A 127 -20.68 17.05 -11.54
N THR A 128 -20.50 17.20 -12.85
CA THR A 128 -21.45 17.93 -13.71
C THR A 128 -22.20 17.02 -14.66
N LYS A 129 -21.93 15.70 -14.69
CA LYS A 129 -22.54 14.79 -15.70
C LYS A 129 -22.99 13.40 -15.24
N CYS A 130 -23.01 13.07 -13.94
CA CYS A 130 -23.41 11.73 -13.51
C CYS A 130 -24.55 11.77 -12.50
N THR A 131 -25.71 11.27 -12.93
CA THR A 131 -26.97 11.17 -12.19
C THR A 131 -27.10 9.88 -11.37
N SER A 132 -26.02 9.12 -11.15
CA SER A 132 -26.13 7.88 -10.36
C SER A 132 -26.10 8.19 -8.86
N PRO A 133 -27.03 7.63 -8.06
CA PRO A 133 -27.15 7.91 -6.63
C PRO A 133 -25.97 7.44 -5.76
N LEU A 134 -25.04 6.67 -6.35
CA LEU A 134 -23.83 6.15 -5.68
C LEU A 134 -22.69 7.17 -5.57
N PHE A 135 -22.69 8.22 -6.39
CA PHE A 135 -21.69 9.30 -6.32
C PHE A 135 -22.31 10.49 -5.59
N HIS A 136 -22.26 10.46 -4.26
CA HIS A 136 -22.58 11.64 -3.48
C HIS A 136 -21.47 12.68 -3.67
N PRO A 137 -21.79 13.96 -3.97
CA PRO A 137 -20.82 15.06 -4.14
C PRO A 137 -19.99 15.40 -2.90
N LEU A 138 -20.17 14.65 -1.81
CA LEU A 138 -19.60 14.87 -0.48
C LEU A 138 -18.55 13.83 -0.09
N LEU A 139 -18.31 12.81 -0.93
CA LEU A 139 -17.28 11.81 -0.67
C LEU A 139 -15.94 12.30 -1.24
N PRO A 140 -14.82 12.13 -0.51
CA PRO A 140 -13.48 12.49 -1.00
C PRO A 140 -13.01 11.59 -2.16
N MET A 141 -13.77 10.55 -2.51
CA MET A 141 -13.46 9.60 -3.60
C MET A 141 -14.27 9.96 -4.85
N GLY A 142 -13.58 10.40 -5.89
CA GLY A 142 -14.10 10.49 -7.24
C GLY A 142 -14.10 9.15 -7.97
N ARG A 143 -14.35 9.18 -9.28
CA ARG A 143 -14.56 7.96 -10.08
C ARG A 143 -13.29 7.13 -10.18
N HIS A 144 -12.13 7.77 -10.33
CA HIS A 144 -10.87 7.08 -10.54
C HIS A 144 -10.49 6.30 -9.27
N VAL A 145 -10.46 6.96 -8.12
CA VAL A 145 -10.12 6.32 -6.84
C VAL A 145 -11.11 5.19 -6.52
N TYR A 146 -12.39 5.39 -6.82
CA TYR A 146 -13.40 4.35 -6.70
C TYR A 146 -13.08 3.11 -7.57
N GLN A 147 -12.71 3.30 -8.83
CA GLN A 147 -12.36 2.21 -9.74
C GLN A 147 -11.12 1.44 -9.29
N VAL A 148 -10.10 2.14 -8.79
CA VAL A 148 -8.90 1.52 -8.20
C VAL A 148 -9.29 0.63 -7.03
N CYS A 149 -10.06 1.16 -6.09
CA CYS A 149 -10.53 0.43 -4.91
C CYS A 149 -11.29 -0.84 -5.28
N LYS A 150 -12.22 -0.73 -6.24
CA LYS A 150 -12.99 -1.88 -6.73
C LYS A 150 -12.08 -2.95 -7.33
N ALA A 151 -11.08 -2.56 -8.12
CA ALA A 151 -10.18 -3.50 -8.77
C ALA A 151 -9.34 -4.31 -7.76
N TYR A 152 -8.74 -3.63 -6.78
CA TYR A 152 -7.95 -4.29 -5.74
C TYR A 152 -8.80 -5.23 -4.89
N LYS A 153 -9.96 -4.75 -4.43
CA LYS A 153 -10.89 -5.56 -3.64
C LYS A 153 -11.29 -6.82 -4.38
N GLN A 154 -11.76 -6.68 -5.63
CA GLN A 154 -12.23 -7.80 -6.44
C GLN A 154 -11.16 -8.89 -6.58
N VAL A 155 -9.95 -8.53 -7.00
CA VAL A 155 -8.89 -9.52 -7.26
C VAL A 155 -8.42 -10.20 -5.97
N LEU A 156 -8.27 -9.44 -4.88
CA LEU A 156 -7.79 -9.98 -3.61
C LEU A 156 -8.85 -10.81 -2.88
N GLU A 157 -10.14 -10.48 -3.04
CA GLU A 157 -11.26 -11.30 -2.56
C GLU A 157 -11.38 -12.62 -3.34
N GLU A 158 -11.31 -12.57 -4.67
CA GLU A 158 -11.36 -13.76 -5.52
C GLU A 158 -10.26 -14.77 -5.18
N ASP A 159 -9.03 -14.30 -4.95
CA ASP A 159 -7.89 -15.15 -4.57
C ASP A 159 -8.00 -15.71 -3.15
N SER A 160 -8.69 -15.02 -2.23
CA SER A 160 -8.86 -15.47 -0.84
C SER A 160 -9.83 -16.66 -0.70
N GLY A 161 -10.55 -17.02 -1.78
CA GLY A 161 -11.44 -18.18 -1.84
C GLY A 161 -12.72 -18.03 -1.01
N ALA A 162 -13.63 -19.01 -1.14
CA ALA A 162 -14.98 -18.97 -0.56
C ALA A 162 -15.06 -18.95 0.99
N GLY A 163 -13.92 -19.02 1.69
CA GLY A 163 -13.82 -18.94 3.16
C GLY A 163 -12.85 -17.89 3.68
N GLY A 164 -12.19 -17.12 2.80
CA GLY A 164 -11.27 -16.07 3.20
C GLY A 164 -12.03 -14.79 3.58
N SER A 165 -11.71 -14.22 4.74
CA SER A 165 -12.26 -12.91 5.13
C SER A 165 -11.29 -11.82 4.72
N VAL A 166 -11.73 -10.96 3.79
CA VAL A 166 -11.01 -9.77 3.36
C VAL A 166 -11.75 -8.54 3.88
N LEU A 167 -11.04 -7.66 4.57
CA LEU A 167 -11.54 -6.35 4.93
C LEU A 167 -10.90 -5.31 4.00
N SER A 168 -11.74 -4.52 3.34
CA SER A 168 -11.33 -3.41 2.48
C SER A 168 -11.90 -2.10 3.00
N PHE A 169 -11.06 -1.12 3.28
CA PHE A 169 -11.46 0.22 3.71
C PHE A 169 -10.51 1.26 3.15
N SER A 170 -10.94 2.52 3.14
CA SER A 170 -10.07 3.65 2.86
C SER A 170 -10.04 4.62 4.03
N VAL A 171 -8.94 5.36 4.15
CA VAL A 171 -8.76 6.44 5.12
C VAL A 171 -8.35 7.69 4.37
N SER A 172 -9.20 8.70 4.38
CA SER A 172 -8.89 10.00 3.79
C SER A 172 -8.13 10.89 4.77
N SER A 173 -7.14 11.61 4.27
CA SER A 173 -6.46 12.71 4.94
C SER A 173 -6.70 13.99 4.13
N PRO A 174 -7.80 14.74 4.41
CA PRO A 174 -8.23 15.86 3.57
C PRO A 174 -7.20 16.98 3.42
N TRP A 175 -6.39 17.20 4.47
CA TRP A 175 -5.39 18.27 4.52
C TRP A 175 -4.25 18.10 3.52
N VAL A 176 -3.95 16.85 3.16
CA VAL A 176 -2.90 16.51 2.18
C VAL A 176 -3.50 15.92 0.91
N GLN A 177 -4.82 15.95 0.77
CA GLN A 177 -5.56 15.39 -0.38
C GLN A 177 -5.19 13.93 -0.70
N ASN A 178 -4.89 13.11 0.31
CA ASN A 178 -4.55 11.70 0.12
C ASN A 178 -5.64 10.78 0.66
N ILE A 179 -5.73 9.61 0.06
CA ILE A 179 -6.57 8.49 0.44
C ILE A 179 -5.68 7.25 0.51
N SER A 180 -5.61 6.64 1.69
CA SER A 180 -4.98 5.34 1.85
C SER A 180 -6.04 4.26 1.70
N LEU A 181 -5.99 3.51 0.62
CA LEU A 181 -6.77 2.29 0.43
C LEU A 181 -6.07 1.13 1.13
N VAL A 182 -6.78 0.37 1.94
CA VAL A 182 -6.27 -0.79 2.69
C VAL A 182 -7.11 -2.01 2.35
N ILE A 183 -6.45 -3.10 1.96
CA ILE A 183 -7.07 -4.42 1.78
C ILE A 183 -6.28 -5.41 2.63
N CYS A 184 -6.93 -6.02 3.60
CA CYS A 184 -6.29 -6.94 4.55
C CYS A 184 -7.01 -8.29 4.61
N ARG A 185 -6.24 -9.37 4.58
CA ARG A 185 -6.70 -10.75 4.79
C ARG A 185 -6.78 -11.08 6.28
N GLY A 186 -7.64 -12.02 6.63
CA GLY A 186 -7.74 -12.58 7.99
C GLY A 186 -8.41 -11.69 9.01
N PHE A 187 -9.05 -10.60 8.59
CA PHE A 187 -9.78 -9.73 9.50
C PHE A 187 -11.10 -10.39 9.92
N LYS A 188 -11.10 -11.05 11.08
CA LYS A 188 -12.27 -11.80 11.59
C LYS A 188 -13.36 -10.87 12.10
N ALA A 189 -14.18 -10.33 11.21
CA ALA A 189 -15.35 -9.55 11.58
C ALA A 189 -16.64 -10.32 11.26
N THR A 190 -17.43 -10.59 12.30
CA THR A 190 -18.68 -11.37 12.20
C THR A 190 -19.83 -10.51 11.69
N THR A 191 -20.39 -10.88 10.53
CA THR A 191 -21.65 -10.40 9.88
C THR A 191 -21.77 -8.90 9.50
N MET A 192 -22.28 -8.65 8.29
CA MET A 192 -21.94 -7.48 7.44
C MET A 192 -22.55 -6.11 7.80
N THR A 193 -23.66 -6.00 8.52
CA THR A 193 -24.33 -4.69 8.76
C THR A 193 -24.10 -4.10 10.15
N GLU A 194 -23.87 -4.92 11.17
CA GLU A 194 -23.39 -4.49 12.49
C GLU A 194 -21.85 -4.26 12.49
N ASN A 195 -21.22 -4.49 11.34
CA ASN A 195 -19.79 -4.64 11.17
C ASN A 195 -19.01 -3.32 11.17
N ARG A 196 -19.52 -2.26 10.53
CA ARG A 196 -18.73 -1.04 10.31
C ARG A 196 -18.24 -0.40 11.61
N SER A 197 -19.15 -0.22 12.57
CA SER A 197 -18.81 0.36 13.88
C SER A 197 -17.89 -0.57 14.67
N LEU A 198 -18.08 -1.88 14.58
CA LEU A 198 -17.24 -2.88 15.23
C LEU A 198 -15.82 -2.90 14.63
N ILE A 199 -15.70 -2.92 13.31
CA ILE A 199 -14.44 -2.78 12.56
C ILE A 199 -13.74 -1.50 12.98
N LEU A 200 -14.44 -0.35 12.91
CA LEU A 200 -13.85 0.93 13.27
C LEU A 200 -13.38 0.94 14.72
N ASN A 201 -14.19 0.49 15.67
CA ASN A 201 -13.80 0.40 17.09
C ASN A 201 -12.59 -0.53 17.29
N THR A 202 -12.53 -1.64 16.56
CA THR A 202 -11.40 -2.57 16.58
C THR A 202 -10.14 -1.90 16.05
N LEU A 203 -10.22 -1.19 14.92
CA LEU A 203 -9.11 -0.42 14.36
C LEU A 203 -8.66 0.70 15.31
N LEU A 204 -9.59 1.42 15.94
CA LEU A 204 -9.28 2.48 16.91
C LEU A 204 -8.55 1.92 18.14
N SER A 205 -9.01 0.78 18.66
CA SER A 205 -8.36 0.08 19.78
C SER A 205 -6.95 -0.36 19.40
N SER A 206 -6.80 -1.08 18.29
CA SER A 206 -5.49 -1.56 17.83
C SER A 206 -4.54 -0.41 17.48
N SER A 207 -5.05 0.69 16.91
CA SER A 207 -4.26 1.90 16.62
C SER A 207 -3.66 2.47 17.90
N GLN A 208 -4.44 2.54 18.99
CA GLN A 208 -3.95 3.06 20.27
C GLN A 208 -2.82 2.19 20.84
N ASP A 209 -2.94 0.87 20.71
CA ASP A 209 -1.90 -0.07 21.15
C ASP A 209 -0.61 0.09 20.32
N VAL A 210 -0.74 0.22 18.99
CA VAL A 210 0.40 0.44 18.08
C VAL A 210 1.07 1.79 18.33
N GLU A 211 0.29 2.86 18.52
CA GLU A 211 0.78 4.20 18.85
C GLU A 211 1.62 4.17 20.14
N ASN A 212 1.11 3.51 21.19
CA ASN A 212 1.80 3.39 22.47
C ASN A 212 3.07 2.55 22.37
N LEU A 213 3.02 1.44 21.62
CA LEU A 213 4.15 0.53 21.43
C LEU A 213 5.28 1.18 20.63
N LEU A 214 4.94 1.83 19.51
CA LEU A 214 5.90 2.44 18.60
C LEU A 214 6.30 3.87 19.01
N LYS A 215 5.62 4.45 20.00
CA LYS A 215 5.81 5.84 20.45
C LYS A 215 5.72 6.82 19.27
N LEU A 216 4.67 6.66 18.47
CA LEU A 216 4.51 7.47 17.26
C LEU A 216 4.42 8.96 17.62
N PRO A 217 5.02 9.85 16.80
CA PRO A 217 5.08 11.27 17.10
C PRO A 217 3.71 11.97 17.02
N PHE A 218 2.73 11.33 16.36
CA PHE A 218 1.39 11.87 16.15
C PHE A 218 0.33 10.77 16.33
N PRO A 219 -0.86 11.11 16.87
CA PRO A 219 -1.93 10.15 17.05
C PRO A 219 -2.61 9.81 15.71
N CYS A 220 -2.55 8.54 15.30
CA CYS A 220 -3.20 8.02 14.09
C CYS A 220 -4.73 7.97 14.24
N ILE A 221 -5.23 7.89 15.48
CA ILE A 221 -6.66 7.79 15.80
C ILE A 221 -7.54 8.86 15.16
N GLN A 222 -7.01 10.08 14.96
CA GLN A 222 -7.78 11.18 14.38
C GLN A 222 -8.08 10.96 12.89
N TYR A 223 -7.13 10.35 12.17
CA TYR A 223 -7.32 10.03 10.76
C TYR A 223 -8.36 8.92 10.58
N LEU A 224 -8.34 7.91 11.44
CA LEU A 224 -9.36 6.85 11.41
C LEU A 224 -10.75 7.38 11.75
N LYS A 225 -10.89 8.24 12.77
CA LYS A 225 -12.21 8.79 13.16
C LYS A 225 -12.87 9.62 12.07
N ASN A 226 -12.09 10.40 11.33
CA ASN A 226 -12.62 11.39 10.40
C ASN A 226 -12.58 10.92 8.93
N GLY A 227 -11.67 10.01 8.59
CA GLY A 227 -11.38 9.63 7.21
C GLY A 227 -11.84 8.22 6.83
N PHE A 228 -12.31 7.40 7.78
CA PHE A 228 -12.62 5.99 7.53
C PHE A 228 -13.88 5.79 6.68
N LEU A 229 -13.71 5.04 5.59
CA LEU A 229 -14.79 4.56 4.74
C LEU A 229 -14.62 3.06 4.47
N LEU A 230 -15.62 2.27 4.86
CA LEU A 230 -15.66 0.85 4.52
C LEU A 230 -16.02 0.68 3.04
N ILE A 231 -15.30 -0.19 2.33
CA ILE A 231 -15.55 -0.49 0.92
C ILE A 231 -16.40 -1.75 0.89
N ASP A 232 -17.71 -1.59 1.04
CA ASP A 232 -18.68 -2.70 1.05
C ASP A 232 -18.89 -3.31 -0.34
N SER A 233 -19.59 -4.45 -0.41
CA SER A 233 -20.10 -4.98 -1.69
C SER A 233 -21.09 -3.98 -2.27
N LEU A 234 -20.67 -3.26 -3.30
CA LEU A 234 -21.52 -2.43 -4.16
C LEU A 234 -22.13 -3.27 -5.27
#